data_AF-A0A6M3XXQ5-F1
#
_entry.id   AF-A0A6M3XXQ5-F1
#
_cell.length_a   1.000
_cell.length_b   1.000
_cell.length_c   1.000
_cell.angle_alpha   90.00
_cell.angle_beta   90.00
_cell.angle_gamma   90.00
#
_symmetry.space_group_name_H-M   'P 1'
#
loop_
_entity.id
_entity.type
_entity.pdbx_description
1 polymer ?
#
loop_
_entity_poly.entity_id
_entity_poly.type
_entity_poly.pdbx_seq_one_letter_code
_entity_poly.pdbx_strand_id
1 'polypeptide(L)'
;MSRGAGRGNVIIDSLPDNKYKVSDVDNAGDPEYCGFLHASGGWYIIEITGGTEYRYAKGDADYATNWTGRAELSYGLYSDTF
;
A
#
# COMPACT_ATOMS: atom_id res chain seq x y z
N MET A 1 22.28 -39.27 23.40
CA MET A 1 22.36 -37.83 23.70
C MET A 1 22.99 -37.15 22.48
N SER A 2 22.21 -36.35 21.75
CA SER A 2 22.73 -35.45 20.71
C SER A 2 22.11 -34.08 20.93
N ARG A 3 22.96 -33.06 21.08
CA ARG A 3 22.61 -31.64 21.21
C ARG A 3 23.08 -30.92 19.94
N GLY A 4 22.28 -29.95 19.50
CA GLY A 4 22.66 -28.94 18.52
C GLY A 4 22.01 -29.16 17.15
N ALA A 5 21.36 -28.19 16.51
CA ALA A 5 21.25 -26.77 16.77
C ALA A 5 19.89 -26.29 16.22
N GLY A 6 19.26 -25.35 16.93
CA GLY A 6 18.10 -24.62 16.42
C GLY A 6 18.49 -23.95 15.10
N ARG A 7 17.94 -24.43 13.99
CA ARG A 7 18.06 -23.76 12.70
C ARG A 7 17.10 -22.59 12.79
N GLY A 8 17.69 -21.40 12.86
CA GLY A 8 17.01 -20.16 13.20
C GLY A 8 15.74 -19.98 12.39
N ASN A 9 14.68 -19.60 13.10
CA ASN A 9 13.62 -18.78 12.53
C ASN A 9 14.31 -17.69 11.72
N VAL A 10 14.31 -17.85 10.40
CA VAL A 10 14.64 -16.73 9.53
C VAL A 10 13.51 -15.75 9.79
N ILE A 11 13.91 -14.63 10.38
CA ILE A 11 13.13 -13.44 10.68
C ILE A 11 12.64 -12.86 9.35
N ILE A 12 11.73 -13.57 8.67
CA ILE A 12 10.89 -13.08 7.57
C ILE A 12 9.42 -13.06 8.02
N ASP A 13 9.12 -13.61 9.20
CA ASP A 13 7.80 -13.52 9.84
C ASP A 13 7.72 -12.38 10.87
N SER A 14 8.76 -11.54 10.96
CA SER A 14 8.76 -10.35 11.83
C SER A 14 9.13 -9.05 11.11
N LEU A 15 8.85 -8.96 9.81
CA LEU A 15 8.47 -7.66 9.29
C LEU A 15 7.00 -7.51 9.65
N PRO A 16 6.64 -6.79 10.73
CA PRO A 16 5.26 -6.37 10.85
C PRO A 16 4.98 -5.56 9.58
N ASP A 17 3.89 -5.87 8.90
CA ASP A 17 3.16 -4.83 8.18
C ASP A 17 3.46 -4.57 6.70
N ASN A 18 3.69 -5.60 5.87
CA ASN A 18 3.16 -5.53 4.48
C ASN A 18 1.72 -6.08 4.42
N LYS A 19 0.88 -5.56 5.33
CA LYS A 19 -0.51 -5.99 5.53
C LYS A 19 -1.46 -5.42 4.46
N TYR A 20 -1.06 -4.36 3.78
CA TYR A 20 -1.79 -3.83 2.65
C TYR A 20 -1.57 -4.71 1.41
N LYS A 21 -2.62 -4.97 0.64
CA LYS A 21 -2.57 -5.71 -0.62
C LYS A 21 -3.15 -4.86 -1.73
N VAL A 22 -2.61 -4.99 -2.95
CA VAL A 22 -3.18 -4.35 -4.14
C VAL A 22 -4.62 -4.84 -4.26
N SER A 23 -5.56 -3.89 -4.33
CA SER A 23 -6.98 -4.16 -4.54
C SER A 23 -7.39 -3.77 -5.95
N ASP A 24 -6.93 -2.61 -6.44
CA ASP A 24 -7.33 -2.08 -7.73
C ASP A 24 -6.18 -1.36 -8.43
N VAL A 25 -6.24 -1.35 -9.77
CA VAL A 25 -5.28 -0.67 -10.63
C VAL A 25 -6.05 0.06 -11.73
N ASP A 26 -5.74 1.33 -11.93
CA ASP A 26 -6.13 2.11 -13.09
C ASP A 26 -4.88 2.60 -13.80
N ASN A 27 -4.53 1.94 -14.90
CA ASN A 27 -3.35 2.23 -15.71
C ASN A 27 -3.73 2.69 -17.13
N ALA A 28 -4.95 3.20 -17.31
CA ALA A 28 -5.45 3.60 -18.62
C ALA A 28 -5.00 5.02 -19.03
N GLY A 29 -4.45 5.81 -18.11
CA GLY A 29 -4.07 7.20 -18.34
C GLY A 29 -2.84 7.64 -17.56
N ASP A 30 -2.52 8.93 -17.66
CA ASP A 30 -1.49 9.61 -16.87
C ASP A 30 -2.18 10.78 -16.14
N PRO A 31 -2.25 10.77 -14.80
CA PRO A 31 -1.63 9.80 -13.90
C PRO A 31 -2.30 8.41 -13.86
N GLU A 32 -1.49 7.39 -13.55
CA GLU A 32 -1.95 6.03 -13.20
C GLU A 32 -2.24 5.96 -11.69
N TYR A 33 -3.10 5.04 -11.26
CA TYR A 33 -3.46 4.84 -9.87
C TYR A 33 -3.36 3.38 -9.44
N CYS A 34 -2.82 3.13 -8.26
CA CYS A 34 -2.77 1.80 -7.64
C CYS A 34 -3.30 1.86 -6.21
N GLY A 35 -4.41 1.17 -5.95
CA GLY A 35 -5.10 1.14 -4.67
C GLY A 35 -4.70 -0.08 -3.84
N PHE A 36 -4.43 0.15 -2.56
CA PHE A 36 -4.00 -0.86 -1.61
C PHE A 36 -4.92 -0.87 -0.40
N LEU A 37 -5.38 -2.06 0.00
CA LEU A 37 -6.32 -2.24 1.09
C LEU A 37 -5.73 -3.13 2.19
N HIS A 38 -5.92 -2.71 3.43
CA HIS A 38 -5.65 -3.47 4.63
C HIS A 38 -6.88 -4.28 5.05
N ALA A 39 -6.67 -5.46 5.64
CA ALA A 39 -7.77 -6.32 6.11
C ALA A 39 -8.69 -5.65 7.17
N SER A 40 -8.22 -4.61 7.86
CA SER A 40 -9.03 -3.82 8.81
C SER A 40 -9.82 -2.67 8.17
N GLY A 41 -9.71 -2.46 6.86
CA GLY A 41 -10.42 -1.39 6.12
C GLY A 41 -9.59 -0.15 5.80
N GLY A 42 -8.41 0.01 6.43
CA GLY A 42 -7.47 1.08 6.07
C GLY A 42 -6.96 0.91 4.64
N TRP A 43 -6.67 2.01 3.96
CA TRP A 43 -6.25 2.00 2.56
C TRP A 43 -5.23 3.09 2.25
N TYR A 44 -4.51 2.91 1.14
CA TYR A 44 -3.82 4.00 0.47
C TYR A 44 -3.90 3.84 -1.05
N ILE A 45 -3.85 4.94 -1.77
CA ILE A 45 -3.78 4.98 -3.23
C ILE A 45 -2.48 5.69 -3.60
N ILE A 46 -1.74 5.08 -4.53
CA ILE A 46 -0.58 5.69 -5.16
C ILE A 46 -1.05 6.33 -6.47
N GLU A 47 -0.78 7.61 -6.64
CA GLU A 47 -0.84 8.33 -7.92
C GLU A 47 0.56 8.29 -8.54
N ILE A 48 0.65 7.88 -9.81
CA ILE A 48 1.88 7.71 -10.57
C ILE A 48 1.82 8.60 -11.80
N THR A 49 2.59 9.69 -11.80
CA THR A 49 2.65 10.63 -12.92
C THR A 49 3.91 10.38 -13.75
N GLY A 50 3.76 10.25 -15.07
CA GLY A 50 4.85 10.01 -16.01
C GLY A 50 5.68 8.75 -15.73
N GLY A 51 5.15 7.81 -14.93
CA GLY A 51 5.83 6.58 -14.52
C GLY A 51 6.98 6.76 -13.52
N THR A 52 7.22 7.98 -13.03
CA THR A 52 8.38 8.27 -12.16
C THR A 52 8.05 9.04 -10.89
N GLU A 53 6.94 9.77 -10.87
CA GLU A 53 6.52 10.55 -9.71
C GLU A 53 5.45 9.81 -8.94
N TYR A 54 5.71 9.52 -7.66
CA TYR A 54 4.80 8.76 -6.81
C TYR A 54 4.27 9.63 -5.68
N ARG A 55 2.96 9.77 -5.61
CA ARG A 55 2.26 10.49 -4.54
C ARG A 55 1.22 9.59 -3.88
N TYR A 56 0.87 9.89 -2.64
CA TYR A 56 0.09 9.01 -1.78
C TYR A 56 -1.11 9.74 -1.19
N ALA A 57 -2.26 9.08 -1.21
CA ALA A 57 -3.43 9.40 -0.41
C ALA A 57 -3.73 8.20 0.48
N LYS A 58 -4.24 8.42 1.71
CA LYS A 58 -4.62 7.34 2.62
C LYS A 58 -5.90 7.63 3.38
N GLY A 59 -6.52 6.59 3.90
CA GLY A 59 -7.66 6.69 4.81
C GLY A 59 -7.88 5.42 5.61
N ASP A 60 -8.75 5.48 6.61
CA ASP A 60 -8.99 4.37 7.54
C ASP A 60 -10.25 3.54 7.19
N ALA A 61 -11.10 4.04 6.28
CA ALA A 61 -12.35 3.41 5.85
C ALA A 61 -12.81 3.94 4.47
N ASP A 62 -13.93 3.44 3.94
CA ASP A 62 -14.59 3.91 2.72
C ASP A 62 -13.75 3.81 1.44
N TYR A 63 -12.92 2.76 1.34
CA TYR A 63 -12.04 2.55 0.19
C TYR A 63 -12.77 2.56 -1.16
N ALA A 64 -13.92 1.88 -1.29
CA ALA A 64 -14.66 1.82 -2.56
C ALA A 64 -15.11 3.21 -3.06
N THR A 65 -15.53 4.08 -2.15
CA THR A 65 -15.92 5.47 -2.45
C THR A 65 -14.69 6.27 -2.88
N ASN A 66 -13.59 6.18 -2.13
CA ASN A 66 -12.35 6.90 -2.42
C ASN A 66 -11.68 6.40 -3.71
N TRP A 67 -11.77 5.11 -4.02
CA TRP A 67 -11.29 4.54 -5.28
C TRP A 67 -12.08 5.07 -6.49
N THR A 68 -13.41 5.15 -6.35
CA THR A 68 -14.28 5.73 -7.39
C THR A 68 -13.91 7.18 -7.67
N GLY A 69 -13.63 7.96 -6.62
CA GLY A 69 -13.18 9.35 -6.69
C GLY A 69 -11.66 9.58 -6.65
N ARG A 70 -10.85 8.57 -7.02
CA ARG A 70 -9.39 8.60 -6.80
C ARG A 70 -8.67 9.83 -7.36
N ALA A 71 -9.12 10.35 -8.50
CA ALA A 71 -8.52 11.53 -9.15
C ALA A 71 -8.84 12.85 -8.43
N GLU A 72 -9.80 12.86 -7.50
CA GLU A 72 -10.20 14.04 -6.73
C GLU A 72 -9.52 14.10 -5.34
N LEU A 73 -8.72 13.09 -4.99
CA LEU A 73 -8.02 13.04 -3.71
C LEU A 73 -6.82 13.99 -3.69
N SER A 74 -6.45 14.42 -2.49
CA SER A 74 -5.22 15.17 -2.27
C SER A 74 -4.05 14.22 -2.08
N TYR A 75 -3.07 14.27 -2.97
CA TYR A 75 -1.91 13.39 -2.93
C TYR A 75 -0.64 14.11 -2.43
N GLY A 76 0.06 13.46 -1.50
CA GLY A 76 1.29 13.96 -0.87
C GLY A 76 2.51 13.09 -1.15
N LEU A 77 3.69 13.56 -0.73
CA LEU A 77 4.86 12.68 -0.66
C LEU A 77 4.67 11.64 0.45
N TYR A 78 5.36 10.51 0.36
CA TYR A 78 5.30 9.47 1.39
C TYR A 78 5.57 10.03 2.79
N SER A 79 6.59 10.89 2.93
CA SER A 79 6.99 11.51 4.21
C SER A 79 5.94 12.39 4.86
N ASP A 80 4.98 12.89 4.08
CA ASP A 80 3.92 13.78 4.56
C ASP A 80 2.63 12.99 4.85
N THR A 81 2.48 11.82 4.23
CA THR A 81 1.29 10.96 4.33
C THR A 81 1.42 9.85 5.38
N PHE A 82 2.64 9.37 5.65
CA PHE A 82 2.95 8.29 6.61
C PHE A 82 4.04 8.70 7.60
#